data_AF-A0A1W9RLH8-F1
#
_entry.id   AF-A0A1W9RLH8-F1
#
_cell.length_a   1.000
_cell.length_b   1.000
_cell.length_c   1.000
_cell.angle_alpha   90.00
_cell.angle_beta   90.00
_cell.angle_gamma   90.00
#
_symmetry.space_group_name_H-M   'P 1'
#
loop_
_entity.id
_entity.type
_entity.pdbx_description
1 polymer ?
#
loop_
_entity_poly.entity_id
_entity_poly.type
_entity_poly.pdbx_seq_one_letter_code
_entity_poly.pdbx_strand_id
1 'polypeptide(L)'
;MKIGFHDRLMLGATFGIQEFIGRGKITVNNRPGFQVRLRMLEESEKNPAMAIGIDTQGENRYLDDEERYERKSKGFFAVISKNYRSIRDISFHCGINYSLETRDEKGLNAFCGTAVEVFPGMSILVDYNAAFDDNDSAVLTHRTRGRGYLDTGIRFDYMDNLRIKILFKDLLNNYIPEGGVARTVEIFYVNYF
;
A
#
# COMPACT_ATOMS: atom_id res chain seq x y z
N MET A 1 -10.01 30.69 -13.46
CA MET A 1 -9.38 29.45 -12.95
C MET A 1 -10.20 28.97 -11.76
N LYS A 2 -11.16 28.06 -11.97
CA LYS A 2 -11.89 27.43 -10.86
C LYS A 2 -11.07 26.21 -10.45
N ILE A 3 -10.35 26.32 -9.33
CA ILE A 3 -9.67 25.17 -8.73
C ILE A 3 -10.77 24.34 -8.08
N GLY A 4 -11.23 23.31 -8.76
CA GLY A 4 -12.22 22.38 -8.23
C GLY A 4 -11.63 21.61 -7.06
N PHE A 5 -12.29 21.66 -5.90
CA PHE A 5 -11.96 20.83 -4.74
C PHE A 5 -12.25 19.34 -5.00
N HIS A 6 -13.16 19.04 -5.95
CA HIS A 6 -13.68 17.69 -6.21
C HIS A 6 -12.63 16.73 -6.79
N ASP A 7 -11.81 17.17 -7.76
CA ASP A 7 -10.81 16.30 -8.43
C ASP A 7 -9.60 15.92 -7.57
N ARG A 8 -9.55 16.45 -6.33
CA ARG A 8 -8.41 16.30 -5.41
C ARG A 8 -8.69 15.40 -4.23
N LEU A 9 -9.96 15.11 -3.94
CA LEU A 9 -10.36 14.25 -2.83
C LEU A 9 -10.74 12.86 -3.33
N MET A 10 -10.13 11.84 -2.75
CA MET A 10 -10.46 10.43 -3.00
C MET A 10 -10.92 9.80 -1.68
N LEU A 11 -12.04 9.08 -1.74
CA LEU A 11 -12.57 8.26 -0.66
C LEU A 11 -12.56 6.80 -1.12
N GLY A 12 -12.25 5.89 -0.20
CA GLY A 12 -12.20 4.46 -0.47
C GLY A 12 -12.61 3.64 0.74
N ALA A 13 -13.16 2.46 0.47
CA ALA A 13 -13.42 1.42 1.45
C ALA A 13 -12.80 0.11 0.94
N THR A 14 -12.23 -0.67 1.85
CA THR A 14 -11.50 -1.89 1.53
C THR A 14 -11.97 -3.04 2.41
N PHE A 15 -11.94 -4.25 1.87
CA PHE A 15 -12.26 -5.47 2.59
C PHE A 15 -11.23 -6.55 2.26
N GLY A 16 -10.78 -7.28 3.28
CA GLY A 16 -9.72 -8.28 3.16
C GLY A 16 -10.24 -9.71 3.36
N ILE A 17 -9.84 -10.60 2.47
CA ILE A 17 -10.08 -12.04 2.56
C ILE A 17 -8.71 -12.74 2.55
N GLN A 18 -8.50 -13.67 3.47
CA GLN A 18 -7.28 -14.45 3.60
C GLN A 18 -7.52 -15.91 3.19
N GLU A 19 -6.42 -16.63 2.91
CA GLU A 19 -6.43 -18.02 2.43
C GLU A 19 -7.31 -18.29 1.21
N PHE A 20 -7.63 -17.25 0.42
CA PHE A 20 -8.43 -17.37 -0.80
C PHE A 20 -7.69 -18.17 -1.89
N ILE A 21 -6.37 -18.03 -1.95
CA ILE A 21 -5.49 -18.74 -2.88
C ILE A 21 -4.58 -19.66 -2.07
N GLY A 22 -4.80 -20.98 -2.14
CA GLY A 22 -3.95 -21.97 -1.47
C GLY A 22 -4.74 -23.07 -0.77
N ARG A 23 -4.13 -23.66 0.26
CA ARG A 23 -4.76 -24.66 1.12
C ARG A 23 -5.04 -24.02 2.49
N GLY A 24 -6.27 -24.12 2.96
CA GLY A 24 -6.68 -23.51 4.22
C GLY A 24 -8.18 -23.29 4.25
N LYS A 25 -8.70 -22.80 5.38
CA LYS A 25 -10.06 -22.31 5.48
C LYS A 25 -10.03 -20.82 5.18
N ILE A 26 -10.86 -20.36 4.25
CA ILE A 26 -11.01 -18.94 3.96
C ILE A 26 -11.38 -18.21 5.25
N THR A 27 -10.56 -17.22 5.62
CA THR A 27 -10.87 -16.30 6.71
C THR A 27 -11.07 -14.88 6.17
N VAL A 28 -11.79 -14.09 6.93
CA VAL A 28 -12.27 -12.78 6.52
C VAL A 28 -11.87 -11.78 7.58
N ASN A 29 -11.28 -10.66 7.16
CA ASN A 29 -11.04 -9.55 8.06
C ASN A 29 -12.37 -8.85 8.35
N ASN A 30 -12.90 -9.02 9.56
CA ASN A 30 -14.19 -8.47 9.98
C ASN A 30 -14.23 -6.94 10.08
N ARG A 31 -13.10 -6.26 9.86
CA ARG A 31 -12.98 -4.81 9.91
C ARG A 31 -12.76 -4.26 8.50
N PRO A 32 -13.69 -3.45 7.95
CA PRO A 32 -13.44 -2.74 6.71
C PRO A 32 -12.37 -1.67 6.93
N GLY A 33 -11.48 -1.51 5.96
CA GLY A 33 -10.54 -0.40 5.89
C GLY A 33 -11.18 0.80 5.22
N PHE A 34 -10.74 2.00 5.61
CA PHE A 34 -11.16 3.25 5.02
C PHE A 34 -9.95 4.05 4.56
N GLN A 35 -10.10 4.71 3.41
CA GLN A 35 -9.07 5.55 2.85
C GLN A 35 -9.64 6.93 2.53
N VAL A 36 -8.95 7.98 2.94
CA VAL A 36 -9.16 9.35 2.48
C VAL A 36 -7.84 9.89 1.99
N ARG A 37 -7.80 10.42 0.77
CA ARG A 37 -6.60 11.01 0.19
C ARG A 37 -6.93 12.37 -0.43
N LEU A 38 -6.13 13.36 -0.07
CA LEU A 38 -6.20 14.72 -0.60
C LEU A 38 -4.93 15.04 -1.40
N ARG A 39 -5.08 15.31 -2.69
CA ARG A 39 -4.00 15.79 -3.55
C ARG A 39 -3.78 17.29 -3.30
N MET A 40 -2.64 17.62 -2.73
CA MET A 40 -2.27 19.00 -2.41
C MET A 40 -1.65 19.71 -3.61
N LEU A 41 -0.76 19.01 -4.32
CA LEU A 41 -0.05 19.53 -5.49
C LEU A 41 -0.24 18.57 -6.66
N GLU A 42 -0.56 19.15 -7.80
CA GLU A 42 -0.57 18.44 -9.08
C GLU A 42 0.84 18.38 -9.64
N GLU A 43 1.11 17.30 -10.36
CA GLU A 43 2.37 17.14 -11.06
C GLU A 43 2.49 18.16 -12.20
N SER A 44 3.71 18.68 -12.39
CA SER A 44 4.10 19.38 -13.61
C SER A 44 5.48 18.92 -14.04
N GLU A 45 5.96 19.41 -15.20
CA GLU A 45 7.32 19.09 -15.67
C GLU A 45 8.39 19.37 -14.59
N LYS A 46 8.22 20.48 -13.85
CA LYS A 46 9.15 20.91 -12.80
C LYS A 46 8.81 20.34 -11.42
N ASN A 47 7.53 20.26 -11.06
CA ASN A 47 7.11 19.95 -9.68
C ASN A 47 6.56 18.51 -9.57
N PRO A 48 6.96 17.74 -8.53
CA PRO A 48 6.28 16.48 -8.23
C PRO A 48 4.86 16.73 -7.72
N ALA A 49 3.97 15.76 -7.90
CA ALA A 49 2.70 15.72 -7.20
C ALA A 49 2.91 15.43 -5.71
N MET A 50 2.03 15.96 -4.87
CA MET A 50 2.01 15.70 -3.43
C MET A 50 0.59 15.39 -2.98
N ALA A 51 0.45 14.37 -2.14
CA ALA A 51 -0.81 14.04 -1.48
C ALA A 51 -0.59 13.68 -0.02
N ILE A 52 -1.62 13.96 0.79
CA ILE A 52 -1.72 13.50 2.17
C ILE A 52 -2.98 12.67 2.32
N GLY A 53 -3.05 11.84 3.35
CA GLY A 53 -4.24 11.07 3.59
C GLY A 53 -4.19 10.23 4.85
N ILE A 54 -5.24 9.46 5.04
CA ILE A 54 -5.35 8.42 6.04
C ILE A 54 -5.76 7.12 5.34
N ASP A 55 -5.13 6.02 5.72
CA ASP A 55 -5.47 4.68 5.27
C ASP A 55 -5.44 3.73 6.46
N THR A 56 -6.61 3.23 6.85
CA THR A 56 -6.75 2.35 8.01
C THR A 56 -6.65 0.87 7.65
N GLN A 57 -6.46 0.53 6.37
CA GLN A 57 -6.28 -0.84 5.93
C GLN A 57 -4.80 -1.24 6.03
N GLY A 58 -4.50 -2.18 6.93
CA GLY A 58 -3.23 -2.92 6.91
C GLY A 58 -3.31 -4.14 6.01
N GLU A 59 -2.21 -4.88 5.93
CA GLU A 59 -2.10 -6.02 5.03
C GLU A 59 -2.19 -7.36 5.77
N ASN A 60 -2.65 -8.38 5.04
CA ASN A 60 -2.91 -9.72 5.53
C ASN A 60 -3.93 -9.73 6.68
N ARG A 61 -3.79 -10.67 7.62
CA ARG A 61 -4.78 -10.90 8.67
C ARG A 61 -4.75 -9.79 9.72
N TYR A 62 -5.93 -9.42 10.19
CA TYR A 62 -6.08 -8.63 11.40
C TYR A 62 -5.98 -9.53 12.64
N LEU A 63 -5.11 -9.17 13.58
CA LEU A 63 -4.86 -9.88 14.81
C LEU A 63 -5.65 -9.19 15.93
N ASP A 64 -6.78 -9.78 16.34
CA ASP A 64 -7.67 -9.17 17.32
C ASP A 64 -7.03 -9.03 18.71
N ASP A 65 -6.26 -10.04 19.14
CA ASP A 65 -5.54 -10.00 20.42
C ASP A 65 -4.46 -8.91 20.43
N GLU A 66 -3.93 -8.56 19.26
CA GLU A 66 -2.93 -7.52 19.09
C GLU A 66 -3.42 -6.15 18.64
N GLU A 67 -4.70 -6.06 18.29
CA GLU A 67 -5.36 -4.89 17.72
C GLU A 67 -4.63 -4.29 16.50
N ARG A 68 -3.93 -5.14 15.73
CA ARG A 68 -3.13 -4.72 14.57
C ARG A 68 -3.19 -5.71 13.41
N TYR A 69 -2.85 -5.25 12.23
CA TYR A 69 -2.58 -6.12 11.08
C TYR A 69 -1.20 -6.78 11.21
N GLU A 70 -1.02 -7.90 10.51
CA GLU A 70 0.30 -8.55 10.43
C GLU A 70 1.35 -7.60 9.84
N ARG A 71 0.99 -6.83 8.81
CA ARG A 71 1.72 -5.65 8.38
C ARG A 71 0.85 -4.41 8.56
N LYS A 72 1.32 -3.49 9.40
CA LYS A 72 0.55 -2.32 9.85
C LYS A 72 0.00 -1.49 8.70
N SER A 73 -1.20 -0.94 8.91
CA SER A 73 -1.77 0.08 8.03
C SER A 73 -0.85 1.31 7.94
N LYS A 74 -0.95 2.04 6.84
CA LYS A 74 -0.20 3.30 6.71
C LYS A 74 -0.62 4.30 7.77
N GLY A 75 -1.89 4.29 8.18
CA GLY A 75 -2.47 5.33 9.03
C GLY A 75 -2.40 6.67 8.31
N PHE A 76 -1.92 7.72 8.98
CA PHE A 76 -1.66 9.00 8.32
C PHE A 76 -0.46 8.89 7.40
N PHE A 77 -0.57 9.36 6.16
CA PHE A 77 0.53 9.33 5.21
C PHE A 77 0.68 10.64 4.44
N ALA A 78 1.90 10.89 4.01
CA ALA A 78 2.24 11.90 3.02
C ALA A 78 3.08 11.24 1.93
N VAL A 79 2.75 11.53 0.67
CA VAL A 79 3.42 10.93 -0.50
C VAL A 79 3.73 12.01 -1.53
N ILE A 80 4.94 11.95 -2.06
CA ILE A 80 5.37 12.67 -3.25
C ILE A 80 5.44 11.71 -4.42
N SER A 81 5.09 12.17 -5.61
CA SER A 81 5.00 11.33 -6.79
C SER A 81 5.47 12.08 -8.03
N LYS A 82 6.19 11.38 -8.92
CA LYS A 82 6.58 11.92 -10.21
C LYS A 82 6.45 10.84 -11.29
N ASN A 83 5.84 11.20 -12.40
CA ASN A 83 5.70 10.40 -13.58
C ASN A 83 6.66 10.91 -14.65
N TYR A 84 7.37 9.99 -15.28
CA TYR A 84 8.23 10.26 -16.40
C TYR A 84 7.66 9.58 -17.63
N ARG A 85 7.13 10.40 -18.52
CA ARG A 85 6.67 9.98 -19.85
C ARG A 85 7.81 10.14 -20.84
N SER A 86 8.63 9.10 -20.97
CA SER A 86 9.62 9.01 -22.06
C SER A 86 9.11 8.04 -23.12
N ILE A 87 9.69 6.84 -23.22
CA ILE A 87 9.25 5.80 -24.17
C ILE A 87 8.02 5.06 -23.62
N ARG A 88 7.87 5.03 -22.29
CA ARG A 88 6.74 4.45 -21.54
C ARG A 88 6.47 5.27 -20.28
N ASP A 89 5.33 5.04 -19.67
CA ASP A 89 4.97 5.68 -18.41
C ASP A 89 5.67 4.97 -17.24
N ILE A 90 6.59 5.68 -16.59
CA ILE A 90 7.26 5.24 -15.37
C ILE A 90 6.86 6.19 -14.25
N SER A 91 6.25 5.66 -13.18
CA SER A 91 5.93 6.43 -12.00
C SER A 91 6.85 6.07 -10.84
N PHE A 92 7.23 7.08 -10.07
CA PHE A 92 7.95 6.94 -8.82
C PHE A 92 7.13 7.60 -7.71
N HIS A 93 7.07 6.92 -6.57
CA HIS A 93 6.33 7.34 -5.39
C HIS A 93 7.22 7.16 -4.18
N CYS A 94 7.34 8.18 -3.33
CA CYS A 94 8.04 8.09 -2.05
C CYS A 94 7.21 8.79 -0.99
N GLY A 95 7.18 8.26 0.22
CA GLY A 95 6.35 8.81 1.27
C GLY A 95 6.78 8.38 2.66
N ILE A 96 6.15 9.02 3.62
CA ILE A 96 6.23 8.69 5.03
C ILE A 96 4.83 8.42 5.56
N ASN A 97 4.74 7.61 6.60
CA ASN A 97 3.48 7.32 7.25
C ASN A 97 3.61 7.12 8.75
N TYR A 98 2.49 7.20 9.45
CA TYR A 98 2.36 6.96 10.87
C TYR A 98 1.11 6.11 11.11
N SER A 99 1.33 4.86 11.51
CA SER A 99 0.22 3.92 11.74
C SER A 99 -0.60 4.30 12.98
N LEU A 100 -1.90 4.01 12.93
CA LEU A 100 -2.77 4.12 14.10
C LEU A 100 -2.64 2.91 15.05
N GLU A 101 -2.03 1.84 14.56
CA GLU A 101 -1.77 0.59 15.29
C GLU A 101 -0.55 0.78 16.20
N THR A 102 -0.81 1.34 17.39
CA THR A 102 0.23 1.90 18.28
C THR A 102 0.40 1.13 19.58
N ARG A 103 -0.27 -0.02 19.73
CA ARG A 103 -0.33 -0.76 21.00
C ARG A 103 1.01 -1.41 21.36
N ASP A 104 1.77 -1.86 20.37
CA ASP A 104 3.04 -2.55 20.54
C ASP A 104 4.26 -1.64 20.27
N GLU A 105 4.31 -1.07 19.08
CA GLU A 105 5.38 -0.21 18.61
C GLU A 105 4.77 0.99 17.88
N LYS A 106 5.34 2.18 18.11
CA LYS A 106 4.92 3.43 17.47
C LYS A 106 6.11 3.99 16.73
N GLY A 107 5.91 4.49 15.53
CA GLY A 107 7.02 5.06 14.77
C GLY A 107 6.55 5.77 13.52
N LEU A 108 7.41 6.65 13.02
CA LEU A 108 7.33 7.09 11.64
C LEU A 108 7.94 6.01 10.76
N ASN A 109 7.26 5.71 9.66
CA ASN A 109 7.73 4.78 8.66
C ASN A 109 7.94 5.51 7.33
N ALA A 110 8.74 4.91 6.46
CA ALA A 110 9.04 5.40 5.13
C ALA A 110 8.80 4.29 4.10
N PHE A 111 8.31 4.69 2.93
CA PHE A 111 8.07 3.78 1.82
C PHE A 111 8.39 4.45 0.49
N CYS A 112 8.75 3.65 -0.50
CA CYS A 112 8.85 4.07 -1.88
C CYS A 112 8.33 2.97 -2.81
N GLY A 113 8.04 3.35 -4.04
CA GLY A 113 7.47 2.45 -5.02
C GLY A 113 7.64 2.98 -6.43
N THR A 114 7.67 2.07 -7.38
CA THR A 114 7.69 2.39 -8.80
C THR A 114 6.72 1.51 -9.57
N ALA A 115 6.08 2.11 -10.56
CA ALA A 115 5.31 1.38 -11.56
C ALA A 115 5.88 1.68 -12.94
N VAL A 116 6.19 0.64 -13.70
CA VAL A 116 6.67 0.73 -15.07
C VAL A 116 5.62 0.13 -15.98
N GLU A 117 5.04 0.93 -16.87
CA GLU A 117 4.15 0.41 -17.90
C GLU A 117 4.95 -0.43 -18.91
N VAL A 118 4.50 -1.66 -19.19
CA VAL A 118 5.16 -2.60 -20.11
C VAL A 118 4.28 -2.92 -21.33
N PHE A 119 2.96 -2.77 -21.21
CA PHE A 119 2.02 -2.67 -22.34
C PHE A 119 0.91 -1.70 -21.95
N PRO A 120 0.18 -1.11 -22.90
CA PRO A 120 -1.00 -0.33 -22.57
C PRO A 120 -1.94 -1.13 -21.65
N GLY A 121 -2.20 -0.59 -20.46
CA GLY A 121 -3.01 -1.27 -19.44
C GLY A 121 -2.31 -2.38 -18.66
N MET A 122 -0.99 -2.58 -18.81
CA MET A 122 -0.21 -3.53 -18.01
C MET A 122 1.07 -2.88 -17.46
N SER A 123 1.21 -2.87 -16.14
CA SER A 123 2.39 -2.33 -15.45
C SER A 123 3.05 -3.35 -14.53
N ILE A 124 4.38 -3.29 -14.41
CA ILE A 124 5.14 -3.97 -13.36
C ILE A 124 5.27 -3.01 -12.18
N LEU A 125 5.09 -3.53 -10.97
CA LEU A 125 5.19 -2.81 -9.71
C LEU A 125 6.39 -3.30 -8.91
N VAL A 126 7.10 -2.38 -8.27
CA VAL A 126 8.09 -2.67 -7.24
C VAL A 126 7.89 -1.68 -6.10
N ASP A 127 7.62 -2.19 -4.91
CA ASP A 127 7.36 -1.38 -3.72
C ASP A 127 8.31 -1.78 -2.59
N TYR A 128 8.87 -0.80 -1.89
CA TYR A 128 9.69 -1.01 -0.70
C TYR A 128 9.10 -0.24 0.49
N ASN A 129 8.94 -0.93 1.61
CA ASN A 129 8.49 -0.36 2.88
C ASN A 129 9.56 -0.63 3.94
N ALA A 130 10.09 0.42 4.55
CA ALA A 130 11.18 0.29 5.52
C ALA A 130 10.75 -0.41 6.83
N ALA A 131 9.45 -0.38 7.16
CA ALA A 131 8.86 -0.93 8.37
C ALA A 131 9.56 -0.45 9.66
N PHE A 132 9.91 0.83 9.72
CA PHE A 132 10.56 1.42 10.91
C PHE A 132 9.63 1.51 12.14
N ASP A 133 8.33 1.30 11.94
CA ASP A 133 7.31 1.26 12.99
C ASP A 133 6.96 -0.17 13.44
N ASP A 134 7.76 -1.15 13.02
CA ASP A 134 7.60 -2.57 13.32
C ASP A 134 8.96 -3.30 13.22
N ASN A 135 10.04 -2.72 13.76
CA ASN A 135 11.40 -3.28 13.67
C ASN A 135 12.11 -3.49 15.01
N ASP A 136 11.45 -3.21 16.14
CA ASP A 136 12.06 -3.35 17.46
C ASP A 136 12.01 -4.81 17.94
N SER A 137 13.18 -5.47 17.94
CA SER A 137 13.34 -6.84 18.44
C SER A 137 13.12 -7.02 19.95
N ALA A 138 13.12 -5.92 20.73
CA ALA A 138 12.84 -5.96 22.16
C ALA A 138 11.34 -6.09 22.46
N VAL A 139 10.47 -5.82 21.48
CA VAL A 139 9.02 -5.97 21.61
C VAL A 139 8.66 -7.46 21.62
N LEU A 140 7.91 -7.89 22.63
CA LEU A 140 7.51 -9.30 22.78
C LEU A 140 6.68 -9.81 21.58
N THR A 141 5.90 -8.93 20.98
CA THR A 141 5.06 -9.21 19.80
C THR A 141 5.76 -8.88 18.48
N HIS A 142 7.09 -8.72 18.46
CA HIS A 142 7.82 -8.44 17.22
C HIS A 142 7.57 -9.54 16.17
N ARG A 143 7.35 -9.13 14.92
CA ARG A 143 7.05 -10.04 13.82
C ARG A 143 7.98 -9.86 12.63
N THR A 144 8.96 -8.98 12.73
CA THR A 144 9.85 -8.66 11.61
C THR A 144 11.33 -8.82 11.96
N ARG A 145 12.13 -9.05 10.92
CA ARG A 145 13.60 -9.13 11.02
C ARG A 145 14.29 -7.78 10.85
N GLY A 146 13.53 -6.67 10.77
CA GLY A 146 14.05 -5.32 10.57
C GLY A 146 14.68 -5.06 9.20
N ARG A 147 14.37 -5.87 8.17
CA ARG A 147 14.89 -5.71 6.81
C ARG A 147 14.05 -4.80 5.92
N GLY A 148 12.84 -4.45 6.38
CA GLY A 148 11.80 -3.89 5.55
C GLY A 148 11.18 -4.93 4.60
N TYR A 149 10.13 -4.53 3.89
CA TYR A 149 9.41 -5.35 2.93
C TYR A 149 9.69 -4.86 1.52
N LEU A 150 10.23 -5.74 0.67
CA LEU A 150 10.25 -5.54 -0.78
C LEU A 150 9.13 -6.38 -1.38
N ASP A 151 8.26 -5.73 -2.15
CA ASP A 151 7.15 -6.34 -2.85
C ASP A 151 7.30 -6.07 -4.35
N THR A 152 6.79 -6.99 -5.17
CA THR A 152 6.68 -6.78 -6.61
C THR A 152 5.34 -7.28 -7.11
N GLY A 153 4.93 -6.88 -8.30
CA GLY A 153 3.69 -7.36 -8.85
C GLY A 153 3.42 -6.90 -10.26
N ILE A 154 2.29 -7.35 -10.77
CA ILE A 154 1.77 -6.98 -12.08
C ILE A 154 0.40 -6.35 -11.86
N ARG A 155 0.18 -5.21 -12.51
CA ARG A 155 -1.08 -4.48 -12.51
C ARG A 155 -1.68 -4.51 -13.91
N PHE A 156 -2.95 -4.82 -13.98
CA PHE A 156 -3.78 -4.70 -15.17
C PHE A 156 -4.79 -3.59 -14.94
N ASP A 157 -4.82 -2.62 -15.85
CA ASP A 157 -5.77 -1.51 -15.87
C ASP A 157 -6.75 -1.77 -17.04
N TYR A 158 -8.03 -1.92 -16.71
CA TYR A 158 -9.12 -2.11 -17.68
C TYR A 158 -10.02 -0.89 -17.66
N MET A 159 -10.04 -0.16 -18.79
CA MET A 159 -10.62 1.19 -18.88
C MET A 159 -10.08 2.10 -17.76
N ASP A 160 -10.86 3.09 -17.33
CA ASP A 160 -10.44 4.06 -16.31
C ASP A 160 -10.90 3.69 -14.89
N ASN A 161 -11.68 2.61 -14.74
CA ASN A 161 -12.39 2.29 -13.49
C ASN A 161 -11.96 0.98 -12.83
N LEU A 162 -11.45 -0.01 -13.57
CA LEU A 162 -11.11 -1.31 -12.99
C LEU A 162 -9.60 -1.54 -13.02
N ARG A 163 -9.05 -1.90 -11.87
CA ARG A 163 -7.64 -2.24 -11.71
C ARG A 163 -7.49 -3.53 -10.94
N ILE A 164 -6.74 -4.47 -11.51
CA ILE A 164 -6.44 -5.76 -10.90
C ILE A 164 -4.93 -5.82 -10.67
N LYS A 165 -4.51 -6.17 -9.46
CA LYS A 165 -3.09 -6.40 -9.15
C LYS A 165 -2.87 -7.82 -8.69
N ILE A 166 -1.78 -8.41 -9.16
CA ILE A 166 -1.23 -9.66 -8.67
C ILE A 166 0.11 -9.31 -8.02
N LEU A 167 0.21 -9.48 -6.72
CA LEU A 167 1.35 -9.06 -5.92
C LEU A 167 2.06 -10.26 -5.32
N PHE A 168 3.39 -10.18 -5.29
CA PHE A 168 4.32 -11.05 -4.61
C PHE A 168 4.94 -10.23 -3.49
N LYS A 169 4.66 -10.61 -2.25
CA LYS A 169 5.02 -9.82 -1.07
C LYS A 169 6.14 -10.48 -0.28
N ASP A 170 6.88 -9.64 0.43
CA ASP A 170 7.98 -10.01 1.32
C ASP A 170 9.12 -10.79 0.66
N LEU A 171 9.65 -10.27 -0.46
CA LEU A 171 10.80 -10.86 -1.16
C LEU A 171 12.09 -10.88 -0.31
N LEU A 172 12.17 -10.04 0.73
CA LEU A 172 13.31 -10.00 1.66
C LEU A 172 13.18 -10.98 2.83
N ASN A 173 12.06 -11.70 2.91
CA ASN A 173 11.74 -12.65 3.99
C ASN A 173 11.90 -11.95 5.35
N ASN A 174 11.20 -10.83 5.52
CA ASN A 174 11.22 -9.99 6.71
C ASN A 174 10.22 -10.49 7.76
N TYR A 175 9.08 -11.05 7.36
CA TYR A 175 8.09 -11.59 8.28
C TYR A 175 8.62 -12.88 8.94
N ILE A 176 8.52 -12.95 10.28
CA ILE A 176 9.04 -14.06 11.09
C ILE A 176 8.03 -15.21 11.19
N PRO A 177 6.74 -14.99 11.48
CA PRO A 177 5.79 -16.08 11.72
C PRO A 177 5.58 -17.00 10.52
N GLU A 178 5.64 -16.46 9.31
CA GLU A 178 5.53 -17.23 8.07
C GLU A 178 6.61 -16.77 7.08
N GLY A 179 7.40 -17.71 6.58
CA GLY A 179 8.51 -17.42 5.68
C GLY A 179 8.14 -17.61 4.20
N GLY A 180 8.86 -16.89 3.34
CA GLY A 180 8.74 -17.02 1.89
C GLY A 180 7.92 -15.89 1.25
N VAL A 181 7.60 -16.05 -0.03
CA VAL A 181 6.93 -15.02 -0.82
C VAL A 181 5.42 -15.22 -0.76
N ALA A 182 4.72 -14.28 -0.11
CA ALA A 182 3.27 -14.26 -0.05
C ALA A 182 2.66 -13.79 -1.38
N ARG A 183 1.42 -14.19 -1.67
CA ARG A 183 0.72 -13.85 -2.92
C ARG A 183 -0.60 -13.18 -2.59
N THR A 184 -0.85 -12.03 -3.20
CA THR A 184 -2.08 -11.26 -2.97
C THR A 184 -2.68 -10.84 -4.30
N VAL A 185 -4.01 -10.91 -4.41
CA VAL A 185 -4.74 -10.31 -5.51
C VAL A 185 -5.55 -9.13 -4.95
N GLU A 186 -5.40 -7.97 -5.56
CA GLU A 186 -6.14 -6.77 -5.19
C GLU A 186 -7.01 -6.33 -6.38
N ILE A 187 -8.27 -6.02 -6.11
CA ILE A 187 -9.21 -5.50 -7.12
C ILE A 187 -9.65 -4.13 -6.64
N PHE A 188 -9.42 -3.12 -7.48
CA PHE A 188 -9.81 -1.74 -7.23
C PHE A 188 -10.85 -1.33 -8.26
N TYR A 189 -11.94 -0.76 -7.77
CA TYR A 189 -12.93 -0.07 -8.59
C TYR A 189 -12.89 1.42 -8.27
N VAL A 190 -12.64 2.25 -9.28
CA VAL A 190 -12.58 3.70 -9.18
C VAL A 190 -13.78 4.29 -9.91
N ASN A 191 -14.51 5.17 -9.24
CA ASN A 191 -15.59 5.93 -9.84
C ASN A 191 -15.30 7.42 -9.66
N TYR A 192 -15.49 8.18 -10.73
CA TYR A 192 -15.36 9.63 -10.74
C TYR A 192 -16.78 10.21 -10.73
N PHE A 193 -17.06 11.06 -9.75
CA PHE A 193 -18.34 11.77 -9.61
C PHE A 193 -18.21 13.22 -10.05
#